data_AF-A0A645FIY3-F1
#
_entry.id   AF-A0A645FIY3-F1
#
_cell.length_a   1.000
_cell.length_b   1.000
_cell.length_c   1.000
_cell.angle_alpha   90.00
_cell.angle_beta   90.00
_cell.angle_gamma   90.00
#
_symmetry.space_group_name_H-M   'P 1'
#
loop_
_entity.id
_entity.type
_entity.pdbx_description
1 polymer ?
#
loop_
_entity_poly.entity_id
_entity_poly.type
_entity_poly.pdbx_seq_one_letter_code
_entity_poly.pdbx_strand_id
1 'polypeptide(L)'
;MIGLKRGYVELQEYTDEWHKLYKVEERVLKNLTQDHFIDIQHIGSTSVEGLKAKPIIDILIGVRNFNDLEVIIEKLRHGGYIYRLNASTKERILFVKGSEEERTHHIHIVQWMDEE
;
A
#
# COMPACT_ATOMS: atom_id res chain seq x y z
N MET A 1 -17.02 2.51 2.35
CA MET A 1 -16.64 2.41 0.92
C MET A 1 -15.26 3.06 0.80
N ILE A 2 -14.29 2.41 0.14
CA ILE A 2 -12.97 3.00 -0.10
C ILE A 2 -12.85 3.48 -1.54
N GLY A 3 -11.98 4.44 -1.80
CA GLY A 3 -11.84 5.03 -3.13
C GLY A 3 -11.98 6.55 -3.10
N LEU A 4 -11.06 7.25 -3.77
CA LEU A 4 -11.22 8.66 -4.11
C LEU A 4 -10.66 8.95 -5.50
N LYS A 5 -11.31 9.89 -6.20
CA LYS A 5 -10.75 10.47 -7.41
C LYS A 5 -9.46 11.22 -7.11
N ARG A 6 -8.44 11.04 -7.96
CA ARG A 6 -7.17 11.77 -7.81
C ARG A 6 -7.41 13.27 -7.90
N GLY A 7 -6.80 14.02 -6.97
CA GLY A 7 -6.95 15.48 -6.86
C GLY A 7 -8.15 15.93 -6.02
N TYR A 8 -9.02 15.01 -5.60
CA TYR A 8 -10.12 15.29 -4.69
C TYR A 8 -9.71 14.99 -3.24
N VAL A 9 -10.28 15.75 -2.31
CA VAL A 9 -10.11 15.57 -0.88
C VAL A 9 -11.50 15.45 -0.26
N GLU A 10 -11.82 14.26 0.22
CA GLU A 10 -13.01 13.99 1.00
C GLU A 10 -12.61 13.12 2.19
N LEU A 11 -13.17 13.43 3.35
CA LEU A 11 -12.88 12.75 4.60
C LEU A 11 -14.13 12.02 5.08
N GLN A 12 -13.96 10.77 5.50
CA GLN A 12 -15.02 9.94 6.08
C GLN A 12 -14.71 9.64 7.54
N GLU A 13 -15.77 9.47 8.33
CA GLU A 13 -15.64 9.00 9.72
C GLU A 13 -14.99 7.61 9.74
N TYR A 14 -14.28 7.33 10.84
CA TYR A 14 -13.63 6.04 11.03
C TYR A 14 -14.63 4.88 10.93
N THR A 15 -14.15 3.76 10.37
CA THR A 15 -14.89 2.49 10.34
C THR A 15 -13.93 1.30 10.44
N ASP A 16 -14.32 0.29 11.21
CA ASP A 16 -13.60 -0.99 11.33
C ASP A 16 -13.42 -1.70 9.98
N GLU A 17 -14.23 -1.33 8.97
CA GLU A 17 -14.14 -1.88 7.63
C GLU A 17 -12.77 -1.58 6.99
N TRP A 18 -12.13 -0.46 7.33
CA TRP A 18 -10.79 -0.16 6.81
C TRP A 18 -9.76 -1.20 7.27
N HIS A 19 -9.83 -1.64 8.52
CA HIS A 19 -8.94 -2.70 9.02
C HIS A 19 -9.20 -4.03 8.30
N LYS A 20 -10.47 -4.38 8.06
CA LYS A 20 -10.82 -5.60 7.32
C LYS A 20 -10.33 -5.57 5.88
N LEU A 21 -10.49 -4.44 5.19
CA LEU A 21 -10.01 -4.24 3.82
C LEU A 21 -8.49 -4.30 3.74
N TYR A 22 -7.78 -3.69 4.69
CA TYR A 22 -6.33 -3.88 4.82
C TYR A 22 -5.98 -5.36 5.01
N LYS A 23 -6.65 -6.11 5.89
CA LYS A 23 -6.36 -7.54 6.11
C LYS A 23 -6.63 -8.42 4.89
N VAL A 24 -7.59 -8.04 4.04
CA VAL A 24 -7.80 -8.69 2.74
C VAL A 24 -6.61 -8.40 1.82
N GLU A 25 -6.23 -7.13 1.70
CA GLU A 25 -5.15 -6.70 0.82
C GLU A 25 -3.78 -7.24 1.26
N GLU A 26 -3.51 -7.30 2.57
CA GLU A 26 -2.32 -7.92 3.17
C GLU A 26 -2.16 -9.36 2.69
N ARG A 27 -3.24 -10.16 2.69
CA ARG A 27 -3.22 -11.55 2.21
C ARG A 27 -2.94 -11.63 0.70
N VAL A 28 -3.53 -10.73 -0.09
CA VAL A 28 -3.27 -10.66 -1.53
C VAL A 28 -1.79 -10.35 -1.81
N LEU A 29 -1.24 -9.35 -1.13
CA LEU A 29 0.15 -8.93 -1.26
C LEU A 29 1.11 -10.07 -0.86
N LYS A 30 0.88 -10.73 0.28
CA LYS A 30 1.67 -11.91 0.71
C LYS A 30 1.66 -13.02 -0.34
N ASN A 31 0.51 -13.32 -0.94
CA ASN A 31 0.40 -14.38 -1.94
C ASN A 31 1.09 -14.02 -3.27
N LEU A 32 1.06 -12.76 -3.68
CA LEU A 32 1.66 -12.32 -4.94
C LEU A 32 3.19 -12.37 -4.91
N THR A 33 3.79 -12.02 -3.78
CA THR A 33 5.24 -11.85 -3.68
C THR A 33 5.95 -12.89 -2.83
N GLN A 34 5.21 -13.76 -2.15
CA GLN A 34 5.76 -14.86 -1.35
C GLN A 34 6.82 -14.34 -0.37
N ASP A 35 8.06 -14.83 -0.46
CA ASP A 35 9.12 -14.61 0.52
C ASP A 35 9.87 -13.27 0.36
N HIS A 36 9.48 -12.42 -0.58
CA HIS A 36 10.17 -11.12 -0.77
C HIS A 36 9.82 -10.09 0.32
N PHE A 37 8.70 -10.25 1.02
CA PHE A 37 8.22 -9.29 2.00
C PHE A 37 8.55 -9.77 3.42
N ILE A 38 9.33 -8.97 4.15
CA ILE A 38 9.69 -9.24 5.55
C ILE A 38 8.51 -8.92 6.47
N ASP A 39 7.87 -7.77 6.25
CA ASP A 39 6.76 -7.30 7.06
C ASP A 39 5.78 -6.47 6.23
N ILE A 40 4.51 -6.45 6.65
CA ILE A 40 3.42 -5.70 6.01
C ILE A 40 2.53 -5.06 7.07
N GLN A 41 2.49 -3.74 7.12
CA GLN A 41 1.78 -2.97 8.15
C GLN A 41 0.71 -2.06 7.55
N HIS A 42 -0.42 -1.94 8.25
CA HIS A 42 -1.42 -0.88 7.97
C HIS A 42 -0.90 0.42 8.56
N ILE A 43 -0.71 1.42 7.72
CA ILE A 43 -0.24 2.74 8.14
C ILE A 43 -1.24 3.82 7.72
N GLY A 44 -0.90 5.07 8.01
CA GLY A 44 -1.71 6.22 7.63
C GLY A 44 -2.98 6.35 8.47
N SER A 45 -3.79 7.37 8.19
CA SER A 45 -4.92 7.73 9.05
C SER A 45 -6.01 6.65 9.12
N THR A 46 -6.17 5.82 8.08
CA THR A 46 -7.16 4.73 8.10
C THR A 46 -6.79 3.56 9.02
N SER A 47 -5.55 3.53 9.54
CA SER A 47 -5.10 2.57 10.55
C SER A 47 -5.40 3.00 11.99
N VAL A 48 -5.80 4.26 12.20
CA VAL A 48 -6.01 4.85 13.53
C VAL A 48 -7.49 4.86 13.86
N GLU A 49 -7.87 4.12 14.90
CA GLU A 49 -9.25 4.07 15.39
C GLU A 49 -9.76 5.45 15.80
N GLY A 50 -11.00 5.77 15.37
CA GLY A 50 -11.65 7.04 15.65
C GLY A 50 -11.16 8.25 14.83
N LEU A 51 -10.14 8.10 13.98
CA LEU A 51 -9.61 9.20 13.18
C LEU A 51 -10.35 9.35 11.84
N LYS A 52 -10.86 10.55 11.57
CA LYS A 52 -11.42 10.90 10.27
C LYS A 52 -10.32 10.93 9.20
N ALA A 53 -10.54 10.24 8.08
CA ALA A 53 -9.51 10.04 7.07
C ALA A 53 -10.05 10.06 5.65
N LYS A 54 -9.15 10.23 4.67
CA LYS A 54 -9.45 9.87 3.28
C LYS A 54 -9.64 8.36 3.23
N PRO A 55 -10.67 7.83 2.56
CA PRO A 55 -10.94 6.40 2.51
C PRO A 55 -10.00 5.69 1.52
N ILE A 56 -8.69 5.79 1.76
CA ILE A 56 -7.60 5.17 1.02
C ILE A 56 -6.79 4.36 2.03
N ILE A 57 -6.51 3.10 1.71
CA ILE A 57 -5.73 2.21 2.59
C ILE A 57 -4.24 2.37 2.25
N ASP A 58 -3.47 2.90 3.20
CA ASP A 58 -2.01 3.01 3.08
C ASP A 58 -1.34 1.79 3.73
N ILE A 59 -0.48 1.12 2.98
CA ILE A 59 0.20 -0.11 3.40
C ILE A 59 1.71 0.09 3.29
N LEU A 60 2.44 -0.24 4.34
CA LEU A 60 3.90 -0.26 4.35
C LEU A 60 4.39 -1.70 4.24
N ILE A 61 5.38 -1.93 3.37
CA ILE A 61 6.02 -3.23 3.16
C ILE A 61 7.52 -3.07 3.35
N GLY A 62 8.08 -3.88 4.23
CA GLY A 62 9.52 -4.04 4.40
C GLY A 62 10.06 -5.13 3.48
N VAL A 63 11.13 -4.84 2.75
CA VAL A 63 11.88 -5.83 1.95
C VAL A 63 13.33 -5.87 2.38
N ARG A 64 14.00 -7.03 2.25
CA ARG A 64 15.39 -7.17 2.70
C ARG A 64 16.35 -6.19 2.01
N ASN A 65 16.17 -6.02 0.72
CA ASN A 65 16.89 -5.10 -0.14
C ASN A 65 16.11 -4.94 -1.45
N PHE A 66 16.53 -3.99 -2.28
CA PHE A 66 15.91 -3.72 -3.58
C PHE A 66 16.48 -4.56 -4.73
N ASN A 67 17.30 -5.58 -4.49
CA ASN A 67 17.84 -6.42 -5.58
C ASN A 67 16.72 -7.14 -6.34
N ASP A 68 15.65 -7.51 -5.65
CA ASP A 68 14.47 -8.16 -6.25
C ASP A 68 13.40 -7.16 -6.70
N LEU A 69 13.71 -5.86 -6.75
CA LEU A 69 12.69 -4.83 -7.00
C LEU A 69 12.02 -5.00 -8.36
N GLU A 70 12.74 -5.37 -9.41
CA GLU A 70 12.15 -5.64 -10.73
C GLU A 70 11.15 -6.80 -10.69
N VAL A 71 11.48 -7.87 -9.96
CA VAL A 71 10.60 -9.02 -9.76
C VAL A 71 9.35 -8.62 -8.98
N ILE A 72 9.51 -7.81 -7.93
CA ILE A 72 8.40 -7.27 -7.13
C ILE A 72 7.51 -6.37 -7.99
N ILE A 73 8.09 -5.47 -8.79
CA ILE A 73 7.35 -4.60 -9.72
C ILE A 73 6.50 -5.45 -10.66
N GLU A 74 7.09 -6.46 -11.30
CA GLU A 74 6.35 -7.30 -12.24
C GLU A 74 5.24 -8.10 -11.56
N LYS A 75 5.51 -8.73 -10.41
CA LYS A 75 4.48 -9.46 -9.64
C LYS A 75 3.31 -8.56 -9.23
N LEU A 76 3.60 -7.35 -8.74
CA LEU A 76 2.56 -6.39 -8.36
C LEU A 76 1.81 -5.85 -9.59
N ARG A 77 2.47 -5.63 -10.73
CA ARG A 77 1.77 -5.23 -11.97
C ARG A 77 0.77 -6.29 -12.43
N HIS A 78 1.14 -7.56 -12.37
CA HIS A 78 0.22 -8.68 -12.66
C HIS A 78 -0.95 -8.74 -11.67
N GLY A 79 -0.74 -8.32 -10.41
CA GLY A 79 -1.78 -8.18 -9.39
C GLY A 79 -2.68 -6.94 -9.52
N GLY A 80 -2.48 -6.10 -10.55
CA GLY A 80 -3.28 -4.90 -10.80
C GLY A 80 -2.80 -3.65 -10.05
N TYR A 81 -1.60 -3.67 -9.47
CA TYR A 81 -0.99 -2.50 -8.87
C TYR A 81 -0.20 -1.70 -9.91
N ILE A 82 -0.26 -0.37 -9.82
CA ILE A 82 0.39 0.52 -10.76
C ILE A 82 1.62 1.14 -10.09
N TYR A 83 2.79 0.87 -10.65
CA TYR A 83 4.03 1.49 -10.20
C TYR A 83 4.03 3.01 -10.49
N ARG A 84 4.28 3.83 -9.47
CA ARG A 84 4.35 5.30 -9.59
C ARG A 84 5.81 5.74 -9.56
N LEU A 85 6.51 5.57 -10.69
CA LEU A 85 7.92 5.93 -10.85
C LEU A 85 8.23 7.37 -10.40
N ASN A 86 7.44 8.34 -10.86
CA ASN A 86 7.65 9.77 -10.53
C ASN A 86 7.41 10.13 -9.06
N ALA A 87 6.76 9.26 -8.28
CA ALA A 87 6.50 9.46 -6.85
C ALA A 87 7.35 8.54 -5.97
N SER A 88 8.21 7.74 -6.60
CA SER A 88 9.14 6.82 -5.96
C SER A 88 10.52 7.46 -5.83
N THR A 89 11.23 7.12 -4.76
CA THR A 89 12.59 7.56 -4.48
C THR A 89 13.49 6.34 -4.30
N LYS A 90 14.79 6.56 -4.08
CA LYS A 90 15.74 5.48 -3.77
C LYS A 90 15.45 4.77 -2.45
N GLU A 91 14.72 5.42 -1.55
CA GLU A 91 14.43 4.92 -0.20
C GLU A 91 13.00 4.35 -0.10
N ARG A 92 12.09 4.80 -0.97
CA ARG A 92 10.69 4.41 -0.93
C ARG A 92 10.10 4.28 -2.32
N ILE A 93 9.64 3.08 -2.64
CA ILE A 93 8.92 2.78 -3.87
C ILE A 93 7.42 2.88 -3.60
N LEU A 94 6.67 3.51 -4.51
CA LEU A 94 5.22 3.68 -4.39
C LEU A 94 4.49 2.93 -5.50
N PHE A 95 3.56 2.08 -5.09
CA PHE A 95 2.50 1.55 -5.95
C PHE A 95 1.15 2.03 -5.49
N VAL A 96 0.20 1.93 -6.40
CA VAL A 96 -1.18 2.32 -6.13
C VAL A 96 -2.14 1.32 -6.76
N LYS A 97 -3.30 1.10 -6.13
CA LYS A 97 -4.38 0.24 -6.66
C LYS A 97 -5.62 1.07 -6.98
N GLY A 98 -6.42 0.61 -7.93
CA GLY A 98 -7.59 1.32 -8.44
C GLY A 98 -7.24 2.32 -9.56
N SER A 99 -8.28 2.95 -10.10
CA SER A 99 -8.18 3.88 -11.23
C SER A 99 -7.82 5.30 -10.77
N GLU A 100 -7.69 6.22 -11.72
CA GLU A 100 -7.56 7.65 -11.41
C GLU A 100 -8.85 8.25 -10.85
N GLU A 101 -10.00 7.65 -11.19
CA GLU A 101 -11.32 8.05 -10.70
C GLU A 101 -11.65 7.42 -9.34
N GLU A 102 -10.97 6.33 -8.97
CA GLU A 102 -11.19 5.61 -7.71
C GLU A 102 -9.89 4.96 -7.21
N ARG A 103 -9.03 5.77 -6.58
CA ARG A 103 -7.81 5.34 -5.91
C ARG A 103 -8.17 4.72 -4.56
N THR A 104 -7.85 3.45 -4.36
CA THR A 104 -8.25 2.70 -3.16
C THR A 104 -7.10 2.39 -2.21
N HIS A 105 -5.90 2.11 -2.75
CA HIS A 105 -4.75 1.73 -1.93
C HIS A 105 -3.48 2.45 -2.38
N HIS A 106 -2.62 2.71 -1.41
CA HIS A 106 -1.21 3.05 -1.61
C HIS A 106 -0.34 1.98 -0.97
N ILE A 107 0.64 1.48 -1.71
CA ILE A 107 1.60 0.50 -1.23
C ILE A 107 2.98 1.14 -1.24
N HIS A 108 3.53 1.35 -0.05
CA HIS A 108 4.86 1.86 0.18
C HIS A 108 5.79 0.69 0.41
N ILE A 109 6.84 0.57 -0.39
CA ILE A 109 7.87 -0.45 -0.20
C ILE A 109 9.17 0.25 0.19
N VAL A 110 9.73 -0.18 1.32
CA VAL A 110 10.97 0.34 1.88
C VAL A 110 11.92 -0.80 2.17
N GLN A 111 13.22 -0.53 2.16
CA GLN A 111 14.19 -1.49 2.65
C GLN A 111 14.06 -1.60 4.17
N TRP A 112 13.92 -2.82 4.67
CA TRP A 112 13.92 -3.13 6.09
C TRP A 112 15.31 -2.84 6.65
N MET A 113 15.39 -1.95 7.62
CA MET A 113 16.60 -1.73 8.39
C MET A 113 16.37 -2.48 9.71
N ASP A 114 17.09 -3.59 9.90
CA ASP A 114 17.17 -4.20 11.22
C ASP A 114 17.83 -3.17 12.15
N GLU A 115 17.17 -2.81 13.24
CA GLU A 115 17.84 -2.17 14.36
C GLU A 115 18.73 -3.24 15.01
N GLU A 116 20.05 -3.08 14.90
CA GLU A 116 21.04 -3.85 15.68
C GLU A 116 20.84 -3.64 17.20
#